data_AF-A0A2E6HWG5-F1
#
_entry.id   AF-A0A2E6HWG5-F1
#
_cell.length_a   1.000
_cell.length_b   1.000
_cell.length_c   1.000
_cell.angle_alpha   90.00
_cell.angle_beta   90.00
_cell.angle_gamma   90.00
#
_symmetry.space_group_name_H-M   'P 1'
#
loop_
_entity.id
_entity.type
_entity.pdbx_description
1 polymer ?
#
loop_
_entity_poly.entity_id
_entity_poly.type
_entity_poly.pdbx_seq_one_letter_code
_entity_poly.pdbx_strand_id
1 'polypeptide(L)'
;MKVARRFSRSGKGSSGRTDIRSRSTTTRVTIPWMPTVWLVDDEPIQMEKVDDHTLRVFSPKPLGRVLQAFCSNQIARPKHYFARFHPRYNPASTYETFRDSRTSAQLTLQPGVPRISAWRSVHWDRGQRIVYERNPYYRKVDTEGNQLPYADRIEFNVIQDSQVISLNFMTGEIDLFGRYAQTSMYPTLKAGERNGKFKVRVTGPERGLTLYLNWDAPNPALREAFREKLNQIIFHGLLDESGYSLARQSPYFDERLYMLYTEFDPERARTMLAEAGYPD
;
A
#
# COMPACT_ATOMS: atom_id res chain seq x y z
N MET A 1 -24.13 8.59 -46.21
CA MET A 1 -25.49 9.18 -46.16
C MET A 1 -25.51 10.16 -44.98
N LYS A 2 -25.56 11.46 -45.28
CA LYS A 2 -25.57 12.59 -44.31
C LYS A 2 -26.94 12.69 -43.64
N VAL A 3 -27.01 13.09 -42.37
CA VAL A 3 -28.01 14.07 -41.90
C VAL A 3 -27.38 14.98 -40.84
N ALA A 4 -27.32 16.26 -41.18
CA ALA A 4 -26.96 17.36 -40.32
C ALA A 4 -28.20 17.85 -39.54
N ARG A 5 -28.00 18.38 -38.34
CA ARG A 5 -28.91 19.39 -37.76
C ARG A 5 -28.13 20.64 -37.41
N ARG A 6 -28.50 21.71 -38.10
CA ARG A 6 -28.06 23.09 -37.92
C ARG A 6 -29.14 23.77 -37.08
N PHE A 7 -28.78 24.48 -36.02
CA PHE A 7 -29.60 25.56 -35.47
C PHE A 7 -28.71 26.78 -35.29
N SER A 8 -29.12 27.87 -35.91
CA SER A 8 -28.53 29.20 -35.82
C SER A 8 -29.14 29.99 -34.66
N ARG A 9 -28.36 30.87 -34.01
CA ARG A 9 -28.71 32.29 -33.89
C ARG A 9 -27.52 33.11 -33.34
N SER A 10 -27.35 34.26 -33.98
CA SER A 10 -26.44 35.37 -33.71
C SER A 10 -26.83 36.18 -32.46
N GLY A 11 -25.84 36.82 -31.82
CA GLY A 11 -26.08 37.95 -30.92
C GLY A 11 -24.88 38.28 -30.04
N LYS A 12 -24.21 39.41 -30.32
CA LYS A 12 -23.12 40.00 -29.53
C LYS A 12 -23.62 40.46 -28.16
N GLY A 13 -22.79 40.31 -27.12
CA GLY A 13 -22.95 40.95 -25.82
C GLY A 13 -21.64 40.86 -25.04
N SER A 14 -20.87 41.94 -25.05
CA SER A 14 -19.64 42.11 -24.29
C SER A 14 -19.95 42.29 -22.80
N SER A 15 -19.39 41.43 -21.95
CA SER A 15 -19.11 41.79 -20.56
C SER A 15 -17.74 41.23 -20.17
N GLY A 16 -16.88 42.14 -19.72
CA GLY A 16 -15.49 41.86 -19.40
C GLY A 16 -15.36 40.84 -18.28
N ARG A 17 -14.72 39.72 -18.57
CA ARG A 17 -13.98 38.96 -17.57
C ARG A 17 -12.53 39.36 -17.68
N THR A 18 -12.09 40.14 -16.71
CA THR A 18 -10.69 40.45 -16.43
C THR A 18 -9.97 39.12 -16.22
N ASP A 19 -9.21 38.70 -17.22
CA ASP A 19 -8.33 37.53 -17.18
C ASP A 19 -7.16 37.88 -16.27
N ILE A 20 -7.30 37.61 -14.96
CA ILE A 20 -6.18 37.63 -14.01
C ILE A 20 -5.36 36.36 -14.23
N ARG A 21 -4.70 36.29 -15.39
CA ARG A 21 -3.49 35.48 -15.55
C ARG A 21 -2.34 36.32 -15.03
N SER A 22 -2.19 36.33 -13.71
CA SER A 22 -0.93 36.76 -13.11
C SER A 22 0.17 35.84 -13.63
N ARG A 23 1.19 36.47 -14.21
CA ARG A 23 2.41 35.82 -14.66
C ARG A 23 3.12 35.25 -13.42
N SER A 24 2.94 33.98 -13.12
CA SER A 24 3.98 33.20 -12.43
C SER A 24 4.67 32.34 -13.48
N THR A 25 5.89 32.74 -13.83
CA THR A 25 6.83 31.93 -14.59
C THR A 25 7.31 30.81 -13.66
N THR A 26 6.41 29.92 -13.27
CA THR A 26 6.80 28.66 -12.63
C THR A 26 7.19 27.76 -13.78
N THR A 27 8.48 27.66 -14.05
CA THR A 27 9.05 26.53 -14.76
C THR A 27 8.44 25.28 -14.14
N ARG A 28 7.48 24.65 -14.82
CA ARG A 28 7.04 23.30 -14.47
C ARG A 28 8.27 22.44 -14.71
N VAL A 29 9.12 22.30 -13.70
CA VAL A 29 10.00 21.16 -13.60
C VAL A 29 9.04 20.00 -13.44
N THR A 30 8.66 19.38 -14.56
CA THR A 30 8.05 18.07 -14.57
C THR A 30 9.11 17.10 -14.07
N ILE A 31 9.32 17.07 -12.76
CA ILE A 31 10.02 15.96 -12.12
C ILE A 31 9.15 14.75 -12.45
N PRO A 32 9.61 13.79 -13.27
CA PRO A 32 8.83 12.59 -13.52
C PRO A 32 8.66 11.93 -12.17
N TRP A 33 7.42 11.93 -11.64
CA TRP A 33 7.01 11.48 -10.30
C TRP A 33 7.92 10.38 -9.72
N MET A 34 9.09 10.79 -9.19
CA MET A 34 9.99 9.87 -8.54
C MET A 34 9.43 9.70 -7.13
N PRO A 35 9.30 8.46 -6.65
CA PRO A 35 8.89 8.24 -5.27
C PRO A 35 9.74 9.09 -4.34
N THR A 36 9.11 9.82 -3.42
CA THR A 36 9.76 10.78 -2.51
C THR A 36 10.89 10.16 -1.68
N VAL A 37 10.86 8.84 -1.48
CA VAL A 37 11.93 8.08 -0.84
C VAL A 37 13.28 8.17 -1.57
N TRP A 38 13.29 8.52 -2.87
CA TRP A 38 14.48 8.70 -3.70
C TRP A 38 14.81 10.16 -3.96
N LEU A 39 14.14 11.09 -3.28
CA LEU A 39 14.37 12.53 -3.36
C LEU A 39 14.97 13.05 -2.06
N VAL A 40 15.85 14.03 -2.17
CA VAL A 40 16.46 14.81 -1.08
C VAL A 40 16.32 16.26 -1.46
N ASP A 41 15.48 17.01 -0.73
CA ASP A 41 15.10 18.39 -1.08
C ASP A 41 14.65 18.53 -2.54
N ASP A 42 13.77 17.62 -2.98
CA ASP A 42 13.25 17.50 -4.35
C ASP A 42 14.30 17.16 -5.43
N GLU A 43 15.57 16.95 -5.04
CA GLU A 43 16.61 16.46 -5.94
C GLU A 43 16.72 14.92 -5.89
N PRO A 44 16.72 14.24 -7.05
CA PRO A 44 16.84 12.78 -7.07
C PRO A 44 18.23 12.31 -6.67
N ILE A 45 18.29 11.23 -5.90
CA ILE A 45 19.57 10.55 -5.65
C ILE A 45 20.13 9.96 -6.94
N GLN A 46 21.46 9.89 -7.01
CA GLN A 46 22.16 9.30 -8.13
C GLN A 46 22.53 7.85 -7.82
N MET A 47 22.36 6.97 -8.80
CA MET A 47 22.74 5.57 -8.72
C MET A 47 23.67 5.24 -9.88
N GLU A 48 24.90 4.83 -9.57
CA GLU A 48 25.93 4.48 -10.53
C GLU A 48 26.26 2.98 -10.41
N LYS A 49 26.19 2.25 -11.53
CA LYS A 49 26.71 0.89 -11.61
C LYS A 49 28.23 0.97 -11.70
N VAL A 50 28.92 0.61 -10.62
CA VAL A 50 30.40 0.57 -10.59
C VAL A 50 30.89 -0.71 -11.29
N ASP A 51 30.27 -1.85 -10.96
CA ASP A 51 30.52 -3.15 -11.58
C ASP A 51 29.24 -4.03 -11.53
N ASP A 52 29.35 -5.33 -11.82
CA ASP A 52 28.20 -6.26 -11.85
C ASP A 52 27.58 -6.55 -10.48
N HIS A 53 28.30 -6.31 -9.39
CA HIS A 53 27.89 -6.58 -8.01
C HIS A 53 27.91 -5.34 -7.10
N THR A 54 28.35 -4.19 -7.62
CA THR A 54 28.50 -2.95 -6.87
C THR A 54 27.65 -1.83 -7.45
N LEU A 55 26.73 -1.31 -6.63
CA LEU A 55 25.95 -0.10 -6.89
C LEU A 55 26.43 1.02 -5.96
N ARG A 56 26.87 2.15 -6.52
CA ARG A 56 27.18 3.35 -5.77
C ARG A 56 25.95 4.25 -5.74
N VAL A 57 25.58 4.73 -4.56
CA VAL A 57 24.45 5.63 -4.35
C VAL A 57 24.97 6.93 -3.79
N PHE A 58 24.69 8.04 -4.48
CA PHE A 58 25.09 9.38 -4.08
C PHE A 58 23.85 10.24 -3.80
N SER A 59 23.93 11.03 -2.75
CA SER A 59 22.90 11.96 -2.32
C SER A 59 23.53 13.31 -2.00
N PRO A 60 22.93 14.44 -2.42
CA PRO A 60 23.49 15.78 -2.16
C PRO A 60 23.51 16.13 -0.67
N LYS A 61 22.61 15.54 0.13
CA LYS A 61 22.56 15.68 1.60
C LYS A 61 22.38 14.32 2.28
N PRO A 62 22.61 14.20 3.61
CA PRO A 62 22.38 12.95 4.33
C PRO A 62 20.93 12.43 4.15
N LEU A 63 20.79 11.25 3.53
CA LEU A 63 19.50 10.59 3.35
C LEU A 63 19.29 9.51 4.41
N GLY A 64 18.78 9.90 5.58
CA GLY A 64 18.67 8.99 6.74
C GLY A 64 17.82 7.73 6.50
N ARG A 65 16.86 7.76 5.57
CA ARG A 65 15.96 6.62 5.27
C ARG A 65 16.44 5.74 4.11
N VAL A 66 17.62 6.00 3.55
CA VAL A 66 18.12 5.27 2.38
C VAL A 66 18.23 3.77 2.62
N LEU A 67 18.72 3.36 3.79
CA LEU A 67 18.86 1.94 4.14
C LEU A 67 17.50 1.24 4.21
N GLN A 68 16.48 1.90 4.78
CA GLN A 68 15.11 1.37 4.81
C GLN A 68 14.53 1.23 3.41
N ALA A 69 14.82 2.17 2.51
CA ALA A 69 14.40 2.10 1.11
C ALA A 69 14.97 0.85 0.41
N PHE A 70 16.24 0.52 0.69
CA PHE A 70 16.92 -0.67 0.14
C PHE A 70 16.49 -2.01 0.76
N CYS A 71 15.82 -2.00 1.90
CA CYS A 71 15.23 -3.21 2.49
C CYS A 71 14.00 -3.74 1.71
N SER A 72 13.53 -3.02 0.69
CA SER A 72 12.39 -3.41 -0.13
C SER A 72 12.78 -4.31 -1.30
N ASN A 73 11.92 -5.27 -1.64
CA ASN A 73 12.06 -6.08 -2.87
C ASN A 73 11.66 -5.32 -4.15
N GLN A 74 11.26 -4.06 -4.05
CA GLN A 74 10.79 -3.26 -5.19
C GLN A 74 11.85 -2.34 -5.80
N ILE A 75 13.06 -2.31 -5.24
CA ILE A 75 14.15 -1.42 -5.68
C ILE A 75 14.68 -1.73 -7.08
N ALA A 76 14.53 -2.96 -7.57
CA ALA A 76 15.09 -3.41 -8.83
C ALA A 76 14.13 -4.36 -9.57
N ARG A 77 14.25 -4.40 -10.90
CA ARG A 77 13.49 -5.29 -11.78
C ARG A 77 14.44 -5.95 -12.79
N PRO A 78 14.15 -7.20 -13.23
CA PRO A 78 14.99 -7.90 -14.20
C PRO A 78 15.02 -7.18 -15.55
N LYS A 79 16.11 -6.46 -15.83
CA LYS A 79 16.29 -5.70 -17.09
C LYS A 79 16.12 -6.59 -18.32
N HIS A 80 16.68 -7.80 -18.31
CA HIS A 80 16.59 -8.75 -19.42
C HIS A 80 15.14 -9.14 -19.79
N TYR A 81 14.21 -9.09 -18.83
CA TYR A 81 12.79 -9.35 -19.08
C TYR A 81 12.03 -8.08 -19.47
N PHE A 82 12.24 -6.98 -18.74
CA PHE A 82 11.45 -5.75 -18.89
C PHE A 82 11.94 -4.80 -19.98
N ALA A 83 13.16 -4.96 -20.49
CA ALA A 83 13.69 -4.10 -21.56
C ALA A 83 12.78 -4.09 -22.80
N ARG A 84 12.20 -5.23 -23.17
CA ARG A 84 11.28 -5.34 -24.32
C ARG A 84 10.01 -4.49 -24.20
N PHE A 85 9.60 -4.13 -22.98
CA PHE A 85 8.43 -3.30 -22.74
C PHE A 85 8.76 -1.81 -22.58
N HIS A 86 10.04 -1.46 -22.41
CA HIS A 86 10.44 -0.09 -22.09
C HIS A 86 10.85 0.68 -23.38
N PRO A 87 10.26 1.85 -23.68
CA PRO A 87 10.53 2.60 -24.92
C PRO A 87 12.00 2.90 -25.22
N ARG A 88 12.80 3.21 -24.17
CA ARG A 88 14.27 3.37 -24.27
C ARG A 88 15.02 2.18 -24.89
N TYR A 89 14.53 0.95 -24.74
CA TYR A 89 15.21 -0.27 -25.23
C TYR A 89 14.44 -0.96 -26.36
N ASN A 90 13.14 -0.73 -26.46
CA ASN A 90 12.30 -1.15 -27.56
C ASN A 90 11.48 0.04 -28.07
N PRO A 91 11.91 0.72 -29.14
CA PRO A 91 11.20 1.87 -29.70
C PRO A 91 9.77 1.57 -30.18
N ALA A 92 9.42 0.30 -30.42
CA ALA A 92 8.06 -0.10 -30.79
C ALA A 92 7.10 -0.21 -29.59
N SER A 93 7.60 -0.09 -28.36
CA SER A 93 6.78 -0.12 -27.14
C SER A 93 6.44 1.30 -26.66
N THR A 94 5.37 1.45 -25.88
CA THR A 94 4.98 2.72 -25.25
C THR A 94 5.14 2.69 -23.73
N TYR A 95 5.12 3.86 -23.10
CA TYR A 95 5.18 3.95 -21.63
C TYR A 95 3.91 3.41 -20.98
N GLU A 96 2.76 3.42 -21.67
CA GLU A 96 1.52 2.78 -21.24
C GLU A 96 1.68 1.26 -21.20
N THR A 97 2.20 0.66 -22.28
CA THR A 97 2.51 -0.78 -22.31
C THR A 97 3.49 -1.15 -21.19
N PHE A 98 4.51 -0.31 -20.97
CA PHE A 98 5.47 -0.53 -19.89
C PHE A 98 4.81 -0.49 -18.51
N ARG A 99 3.96 0.51 -18.25
CA ARG A 99 3.20 0.65 -17.00
C ARG A 99 2.31 -0.56 -16.76
N ASP A 100 1.54 -0.96 -17.77
CA ASP A 100 0.55 -2.04 -17.65
C ASP A 100 1.23 -3.40 -17.43
N SER A 101 2.41 -3.62 -18.03
CA SER A 101 3.24 -4.82 -17.80
C SER A 101 3.85 -4.92 -16.39
N ARG A 102 3.84 -3.82 -15.61
CA ARG A 102 4.49 -3.72 -14.29
C ARG A 102 3.53 -3.38 -13.16
N THR A 103 2.22 -3.57 -13.36
CA THR A 103 1.28 -3.47 -12.23
C THR A 103 1.61 -4.49 -11.15
N SER A 104 1.25 -4.20 -9.90
CA SER A 104 1.48 -5.14 -8.78
C SER A 104 0.85 -6.51 -9.03
N ALA A 105 -0.31 -6.56 -9.69
CA ALA A 105 -0.96 -7.80 -10.08
C ALA A 105 -0.11 -8.59 -11.08
N GLN A 106 0.34 -7.96 -12.17
CA GLN A 106 1.22 -8.62 -13.16
C GLN A 106 2.52 -9.10 -12.52
N LEU A 107 3.13 -8.28 -11.66
CA LEU A 107 4.36 -8.62 -10.95
C LEU A 107 4.18 -9.66 -9.85
N THR A 108 2.98 -10.08 -9.51
CA THR A 108 2.76 -11.06 -8.43
C THR A 108 2.19 -12.35 -9.02
N LEU A 109 1.21 -12.21 -9.90
CA LEU A 109 0.35 -13.27 -10.37
C LEU A 109 0.80 -13.86 -11.71
N GLN A 110 1.39 -13.06 -12.60
CA GLN A 110 1.73 -13.50 -13.95
C GLN A 110 2.86 -14.55 -13.94
N PRO A 111 2.62 -15.76 -14.51
CA PRO A 111 3.68 -16.74 -14.69
C PRO A 111 4.78 -16.24 -15.63
N GLY A 112 6.00 -16.74 -15.43
CA GLY A 112 7.14 -16.48 -16.32
C GLY A 112 7.89 -15.16 -16.07
N VAL A 113 7.44 -14.32 -15.14
CA VAL A 113 8.18 -13.11 -14.73
C VAL A 113 9.34 -13.50 -13.80
N PRO A 114 10.62 -13.30 -14.20
CA PRO A 114 11.78 -13.62 -13.37
C PRO A 114 11.77 -12.86 -12.04
N ARG A 115 12.19 -13.53 -10.96
CA ARG A 115 12.09 -13.03 -9.60
C ARG A 115 13.13 -13.65 -8.68
N ILE A 116 13.48 -12.90 -7.65
CA ILE A 116 14.42 -13.30 -6.60
C ILE A 116 13.70 -13.84 -5.35
N SER A 117 12.37 -13.87 -5.37
CA SER A 117 11.54 -14.37 -4.26
C SER A 117 11.66 -15.90 -4.10
N ALA A 118 11.29 -16.41 -2.92
CA ALA A 118 11.37 -17.84 -2.57
C ALA A 118 10.47 -18.73 -3.43
N TRP A 119 9.32 -18.20 -3.84
CA TRP A 119 8.40 -18.85 -4.77
C TRP A 119 8.16 -18.01 -6.02
N ARG A 120 7.75 -18.68 -7.10
CA ARG A 120 7.37 -18.09 -8.39
C ARG A 120 5.97 -18.53 -8.80
N SER A 121 5.19 -17.61 -9.36
CA SER A 121 3.89 -17.95 -9.93
C SER A 121 4.10 -18.85 -11.14
N VAL A 122 3.38 -19.97 -11.18
CA VAL A 122 3.37 -20.92 -12.30
C VAL A 122 2.00 -21.00 -12.95
N HIS A 123 0.93 -20.66 -12.22
CA HIS A 123 -0.43 -20.70 -12.71
C HIS A 123 -1.29 -19.60 -12.08
N TRP A 124 -2.16 -18.98 -12.89
CA TRP A 124 -3.07 -17.95 -12.43
C TRP A 124 -4.40 -18.00 -13.20
N ASP A 125 -5.44 -18.45 -12.51
CA ASP A 125 -6.83 -18.35 -12.95
C ASP A 125 -7.49 -17.16 -12.26
N ARG A 126 -7.84 -16.15 -13.04
CA ARG A 126 -8.38 -14.90 -12.51
C ARG A 126 -9.67 -15.16 -11.72
N GLY A 127 -9.64 -14.81 -10.43
CA GLY A 127 -10.79 -14.94 -9.54
C GLY A 127 -11.04 -16.36 -9.02
N GLN A 128 -10.16 -17.32 -9.32
CA GLN A 128 -10.33 -18.71 -8.89
C GLN A 128 -9.12 -19.22 -8.10
N ARG A 129 -7.92 -19.20 -8.70
CA ARG A 129 -6.75 -19.86 -8.13
C ARG A 129 -5.45 -19.21 -8.57
N ILE A 130 -4.48 -19.20 -7.66
CA ILE A 130 -3.09 -18.84 -7.96
C ILE A 130 -2.19 -19.93 -7.40
N VAL A 131 -1.26 -20.43 -8.21
CA VAL A 131 -0.30 -21.46 -7.79
C VAL A 131 1.12 -20.91 -7.91
N TYR A 132 1.87 -21.07 -6.84
CA TYR A 132 3.29 -20.79 -6.79
C TYR A 132 4.07 -22.06 -6.55
N GLU A 133 5.23 -22.17 -7.19
CA GLU A 133 6.23 -23.22 -6.93
C GLU A 133 7.50 -22.60 -6.37
N ARG A 134 8.30 -23.40 -5.66
CA ARG A 134 9.62 -22.98 -5.19
C ARG A 134 10.46 -22.45 -6.34
N ASN A 135 11.25 -21.42 -6.05
CA ASN A 135 12.21 -20.88 -6.99
C ASN A 135 13.50 -21.70 -6.91
N PRO A 136 13.87 -22.49 -7.93
CA PRO A 136 15.09 -23.31 -7.90
C PRO A 136 16.37 -22.47 -7.83
N TYR A 137 16.29 -21.17 -8.15
CA TYR A 137 17.40 -20.22 -8.04
C TYR A 137 17.34 -19.36 -6.77
N TYR A 138 16.56 -19.75 -5.76
CA TYR A 138 16.52 -19.00 -4.51
C TYR A 138 17.85 -19.13 -3.77
N ARG A 139 18.43 -17.99 -3.40
CA ARG A 139 19.80 -17.91 -2.89
C ARG A 139 19.96 -18.17 -1.39
N LYS A 140 18.86 -18.31 -0.64
CA LYS A 140 18.94 -18.49 0.82
C LYS A 140 18.99 -19.98 1.15
N VAL A 141 19.90 -20.33 2.03
CA VAL A 141 20.06 -21.67 2.60
C VAL A 141 19.88 -21.58 4.11
N ASP A 142 19.46 -22.67 4.74
CA ASP A 142 19.50 -22.79 6.19
C ASP A 142 20.92 -23.13 6.69
N THR A 143 21.07 -23.32 8.00
CA THR A 143 22.34 -23.64 8.64
C THR A 143 22.88 -25.03 8.30
N GLU A 144 22.04 -25.93 7.81
CA GLU A 144 22.42 -27.30 7.39
C GLU A 144 22.72 -27.37 5.89
N GLY A 145 22.54 -26.27 5.16
CA GLY A 145 22.80 -26.18 3.72
C GLY A 145 21.58 -26.49 2.84
N ASN A 146 20.39 -26.70 3.42
CA ASN A 146 19.19 -26.93 2.63
C ASN A 146 18.75 -25.63 1.94
N GLN A 147 18.56 -25.67 0.63
CA GLN A 147 18.05 -24.54 -0.12
C GLN A 147 16.59 -24.27 0.25
N LEU A 148 16.29 -23.04 0.66
CA LEU A 148 14.94 -22.60 0.97
C LEU A 148 14.13 -22.30 -0.31
N PRO A 149 12.79 -22.24 -0.24
CA PRO A 149 11.92 -22.55 0.89
C PRO A 149 11.74 -24.06 1.13
N TYR A 150 11.29 -24.45 2.33
CA TYR A 150 10.94 -25.85 2.63
C TYR A 150 9.68 -26.33 1.91
N ALA A 151 8.67 -25.46 1.79
CA ALA A 151 7.44 -25.79 1.05
C ALA A 151 7.68 -25.66 -0.46
N ASP A 152 7.43 -26.74 -1.20
CA ASP A 152 7.62 -26.76 -2.65
C ASP A 152 6.56 -25.95 -3.41
N ARG A 153 5.36 -25.84 -2.84
CA ARG A 153 4.20 -25.27 -3.51
C ARG A 153 3.33 -24.47 -2.54
N ILE A 154 2.80 -23.34 -3.01
CA ILE A 154 1.80 -22.55 -2.30
C ILE A 154 0.62 -22.36 -3.24
N GLU A 155 -0.59 -22.61 -2.73
CA GLU A 155 -1.82 -22.40 -3.46
C GLU A 155 -2.72 -21.40 -2.76
N PHE A 156 -3.26 -20.47 -3.53
CA PHE A 156 -4.28 -19.54 -3.08
C PHE A 156 -5.56 -19.81 -3.84
N ASN A 157 -6.57 -20.30 -3.13
CA ASN A 157 -7.93 -20.42 -3.65
C ASN A 157 -8.70 -19.13 -3.33
N VAL A 158 -9.37 -18.58 -4.33
CA VAL A 158 -10.14 -17.35 -4.18
C VAL A 158 -11.54 -17.72 -3.70
N ILE A 159 -11.75 -17.56 -2.39
CA ILE A 159 -13.04 -17.79 -1.73
C ILE A 159 -13.58 -16.42 -1.32
N GLN A 160 -14.83 -16.11 -1.69
CA GLN A 160 -15.44 -14.80 -1.42
C GLN A 160 -16.02 -14.71 0.00
N ASP A 161 -16.58 -15.81 0.49
CA ASP A 161 -17.28 -15.83 1.77
C ASP A 161 -16.32 -16.18 2.92
N SER A 162 -16.27 -15.31 3.93
CA SER A 162 -15.36 -15.43 5.06
C SER A 162 -15.71 -16.57 6.02
N GLN A 163 -16.99 -16.96 6.09
CA GLN A 163 -17.44 -18.12 6.88
C GLN A 163 -17.00 -19.41 6.20
N VAL A 164 -17.09 -19.48 4.86
CA VAL A 164 -16.57 -20.61 4.08
C VAL A 164 -15.05 -20.73 4.27
N ILE A 165 -14.30 -19.62 4.23
CA ILE A 165 -12.86 -19.66 4.52
C ILE A 165 -12.59 -20.24 5.91
N SER A 166 -13.34 -19.80 6.92
CA SER A 166 -13.18 -20.26 8.31
C SER A 166 -13.49 -21.76 8.44
N LEU A 167 -14.54 -22.25 7.77
CA LEU A 167 -14.89 -23.66 7.73
C LEU A 167 -13.78 -24.49 7.09
N ASN A 168 -13.30 -24.09 5.91
CA ASN A 168 -12.23 -24.80 5.19
C ASN A 168 -10.93 -24.83 6.00
N PHE A 169 -10.63 -23.78 6.76
CA PHE A 169 -9.52 -23.80 7.70
C PHE A 169 -9.74 -24.81 8.84
N MET A 170 -10.92 -24.83 9.47
CA MET A 170 -11.23 -25.78 10.54
C MET A 170 -11.26 -27.25 10.08
N THR A 171 -11.61 -27.52 8.82
CA THR A 171 -11.58 -28.86 8.24
C THR A 171 -10.17 -29.31 7.83
N GLY A 172 -9.22 -28.38 7.68
CA GLY A 172 -7.84 -28.63 7.30
C GLY A 172 -7.55 -28.48 5.79
N GLU A 173 -8.46 -27.85 5.04
CA GLU A 173 -8.23 -27.51 3.62
C GLU A 173 -7.34 -26.26 3.44
N ILE A 174 -7.13 -25.48 4.51
CA ILE A 174 -6.26 -24.31 4.53
C ILE A 174 -5.21 -24.51 5.63
N ASP A 175 -3.93 -24.48 5.26
CA ASP A 175 -2.84 -24.68 6.23
C ASP A 175 -2.54 -23.43 7.08
N LEU A 176 -2.72 -22.25 6.49
CA LEU A 176 -2.42 -20.96 7.12
C LEU A 176 -3.52 -19.94 6.87
N PHE A 177 -4.18 -19.50 7.94
CA PHE A 177 -5.27 -18.53 7.89
C PHE A 177 -4.94 -17.33 8.80
N GLY A 178 -4.45 -16.24 8.19
CA GLY A 178 -4.07 -15.02 8.90
C GLY A 178 -4.68 -13.76 8.29
N ARG A 179 -4.39 -13.47 7.02
CA ARG A 179 -4.77 -12.20 6.34
C ARG A 179 -6.27 -11.88 6.37
N TYR A 180 -7.12 -12.91 6.38
CA TYR A 180 -8.58 -12.78 6.36
C TYR A 180 -9.23 -13.17 7.68
N ALA A 181 -8.42 -13.52 8.70
CA ALA A 181 -8.94 -13.78 10.03
C ALA A 181 -9.43 -12.45 10.63
N GLN A 182 -10.68 -12.46 11.11
CA GLN A 182 -11.29 -11.30 11.75
C GLN A 182 -11.33 -11.52 13.25
N THR A 183 -11.31 -10.42 14.02
CA THR A 183 -11.43 -10.46 15.49
C THR A 183 -12.71 -11.17 15.95
N SER A 184 -13.81 -11.01 15.21
CA SER A 184 -15.09 -11.70 15.45
C SER A 184 -15.01 -13.22 15.31
N MET A 185 -14.06 -13.76 14.55
CA MET A 185 -13.86 -15.20 14.38
C MET A 185 -13.08 -15.83 15.53
N TYR A 186 -12.42 -15.01 16.37
CA TYR A 186 -11.51 -15.50 17.40
C TYR A 186 -12.15 -16.50 18.39
N PRO A 187 -13.35 -16.27 18.96
CA PRO A 187 -13.97 -17.23 19.87
C PRO A 187 -14.21 -18.61 19.22
N THR A 188 -14.69 -18.61 17.98
CA THR A 188 -14.96 -19.84 17.22
C THR A 188 -13.68 -20.59 16.90
N LEU A 189 -12.66 -19.90 16.38
CA LEU A 189 -11.36 -20.51 16.10
C LEU A 189 -10.70 -21.04 17.38
N LYS A 190 -10.79 -20.31 18.49
CA LYS A 190 -10.23 -20.72 19.77
C LYS A 190 -10.94 -21.93 20.37
N ALA A 191 -12.26 -22.03 20.20
CA ALA A 191 -13.02 -23.23 20.56
C ALA A 191 -12.59 -24.43 19.69
N GLY A 192 -12.44 -24.23 18.38
CA GLY A 192 -11.99 -25.25 17.43
C GLY A 192 -10.55 -25.73 17.64
N GLU A 193 -9.68 -24.89 18.21
CA GLU A 193 -8.30 -25.25 18.58
C GLU A 193 -8.23 -26.47 19.51
N ARG A 194 -9.26 -26.69 20.34
CA ARG A 194 -9.36 -27.86 21.24
C ARG A 194 -9.34 -29.19 20.51
N ASN A 195 -9.68 -29.21 19.22
CA ASN A 195 -9.62 -30.40 18.37
C ASN A 195 -8.17 -30.76 17.95
N GLY A 196 -7.18 -29.93 18.28
CA GLY A 196 -5.75 -30.22 18.10
C GLY A 196 -5.22 -30.09 16.67
N LYS A 197 -6.05 -29.73 15.69
CA LYS A 197 -5.66 -29.64 14.26
C LYS A 197 -4.89 -28.38 13.88
N PHE A 198 -5.09 -27.30 14.62
CA PHE A 198 -4.46 -26.00 14.35
C PHE A 198 -4.20 -25.27 15.66
N LYS A 199 -3.40 -24.20 15.59
CA LYS A 199 -3.11 -23.33 16.74
C LYS A 199 -3.44 -21.89 16.40
N VAL A 200 -4.26 -21.25 17.22
CA VAL A 200 -4.60 -19.84 17.08
C VAL A 200 -3.53 -19.02 17.81
N ARG A 201 -2.84 -18.17 17.05
CA ARG A 201 -1.88 -17.21 17.57
C ARG A 201 -2.40 -15.82 17.30
N VAL A 202 -2.56 -15.03 18.36
CA VAL A 202 -2.77 -13.59 18.23
C VAL A 202 -1.41 -12.96 18.01
N THR A 203 -1.23 -12.31 16.87
CA THR A 203 0.01 -11.62 16.49
C THR A 203 -0.25 -10.13 16.36
N GLY A 204 0.73 -9.31 16.73
CA GLY A 204 0.62 -7.86 16.69
C GLY A 204 1.71 -7.20 17.55
N PRO A 205 1.62 -5.89 17.76
CA PRO A 205 0.58 -4.98 17.27
C PRO A 205 0.59 -4.79 15.75
N GLU A 206 -0.60 -4.84 15.17
CA GLU A 206 -0.87 -4.39 13.80
C GLU A 206 -1.59 -3.04 13.85
N ARG A 207 -1.56 -2.28 12.75
CA ARG A 207 -2.26 -0.99 12.70
C ARG A 207 -3.76 -1.23 12.88
N GLY A 208 -4.36 -0.58 13.89
CA GLY A 208 -5.82 -0.52 14.02
C GLY A 208 -6.46 0.26 12.88
N LEU A 209 -7.80 0.28 12.84
CA LEU A 209 -8.53 1.13 11.92
C LEU A 209 -8.24 2.60 12.21
N THR A 210 -7.66 3.31 11.25
CA THR A 210 -7.49 4.76 11.29
C THR A 210 -8.39 5.38 10.23
N LEU A 211 -9.20 6.36 10.63
CA LEU A 211 -9.88 7.21 9.65
C LEU A 211 -8.96 8.35 9.23
N TYR A 212 -8.71 8.42 7.93
CA TYR A 212 -8.02 9.56 7.33
C TYR A 212 -9.07 10.45 6.68
N LEU A 213 -9.07 11.71 7.08
CA LEU A 213 -9.91 12.72 6.47
C LEU A 213 -9.12 13.41 5.37
N ASN A 214 -9.80 13.86 4.31
CA ASN A 214 -9.13 14.54 3.22
C ASN A 214 -8.65 15.93 3.69
N TRP A 215 -7.33 16.12 3.78
CA TRP A 215 -6.72 17.34 4.29
C TRP A 215 -6.64 18.48 3.26
N ASP A 216 -7.02 18.19 2.01
CA ASP A 216 -7.23 19.21 0.97
C ASP A 216 -8.64 19.80 1.01
N ALA A 217 -9.43 19.50 2.07
CA ALA A 217 -10.72 20.14 2.29
C ALA A 217 -10.56 21.67 2.39
N PRO A 218 -11.36 22.46 1.64
CA PRO A 218 -11.17 23.91 1.55
C PRO A 218 -11.31 24.67 2.88
N ASN A 219 -12.02 24.12 3.85
CA ASN A 219 -12.28 24.80 5.12
C ASN A 219 -11.21 24.45 6.17
N PRO A 220 -10.35 25.40 6.58
CA PRO A 220 -9.29 25.16 7.56
C PRO A 220 -9.80 24.81 8.96
N ALA A 221 -10.88 25.44 9.42
CA ALA A 221 -11.50 25.17 10.71
C ALA A 221 -12.07 23.74 10.78
N LEU A 222 -12.68 23.29 9.67
CA LEU A 222 -13.17 21.92 9.55
C LEU A 222 -12.04 20.90 9.60
N ARG A 223 -10.86 21.19 9.02
CA ARG A 223 -9.67 20.31 9.10
C ARG A 223 -9.15 20.15 10.52
N GLU A 224 -9.29 21.18 11.35
CA GLU A 224 -8.85 21.17 12.74
C GLU A 224 -9.84 20.44 13.65
N ALA A 225 -11.13 20.73 13.53
CA ALA A 225 -12.17 20.08 14.34
C ALA A 225 -12.29 18.56 14.09
N PHE A 226 -11.89 18.12 12.91
CA PHE A 226 -11.87 16.71 12.52
C PHE A 226 -10.66 15.91 13.05
N ARG A 227 -9.67 16.57 13.67
CA ARG A 227 -8.50 15.89 14.26
C ARG A 227 -8.83 15.02 15.47
N GLU A 228 -9.96 15.23 16.14
CA GLU A 228 -10.22 14.67 17.48
C GLU A 228 -11.40 13.69 17.58
N LYS A 229 -11.91 13.15 16.47
CA LYS A 229 -13.06 12.21 16.52
C LYS A 229 -12.76 10.87 15.87
N LEU A 230 -12.61 9.80 16.68
CA LEU A 230 -13.36 8.54 16.52
C LEU A 230 -13.08 7.47 17.60
N ASN A 231 -14.15 6.72 17.95
CA ASN A 231 -14.27 5.24 17.98
C ASN A 231 -14.45 4.55 19.35
N GLN A 232 -15.43 3.62 19.44
CA GLN A 232 -15.43 2.44 20.32
C GLN A 232 -16.46 1.37 19.85
N ILE A 233 -16.26 0.11 20.30
CA ILE A 233 -17.15 -1.10 20.34
C ILE A 233 -16.78 -2.31 19.43
N ILE A 234 -16.03 -2.17 18.35
CA ILE A 234 -16.01 -3.21 17.27
C ILE A 234 -15.10 -4.43 17.51
N PHE A 235 -14.09 -4.36 18.38
CA PHE A 235 -12.93 -5.28 18.30
C PHE A 235 -12.79 -6.37 19.38
N HIS A 236 -13.85 -6.66 20.15
CA HIS A 236 -13.87 -7.75 21.15
C HIS A 236 -12.71 -7.70 22.18
N GLY A 237 -12.22 -6.50 22.53
CA GLY A 237 -11.12 -6.32 23.48
C GLY A 237 -9.74 -6.77 22.98
N LEU A 238 -9.60 -7.06 21.67
CA LEU A 238 -8.32 -7.47 21.06
C LEU A 238 -7.45 -6.30 20.59
N LEU A 239 -7.94 -5.06 20.69
CA LEU A 239 -7.19 -3.86 20.35
C LEU A 239 -6.99 -2.98 21.59
N ASP A 240 -5.82 -2.36 21.63
CA ASP A 240 -5.52 -1.26 22.56
C ASP A 240 -6.02 0.06 21.96
N GLU A 241 -6.78 0.82 22.74
CA GLU A 241 -7.19 2.17 22.37
C GLU A 241 -5.96 3.08 22.33
N SER A 242 -5.83 3.86 21.26
CA SER A 242 -4.70 4.76 21.06
C SER A 242 -5.01 5.84 20.03
N GLY A 243 -4.33 6.97 20.17
CA GLY A 243 -4.24 8.00 19.15
C GLY A 243 -3.37 7.52 17.98
N TYR A 244 -3.28 8.32 16.92
CA TYR A 244 -2.44 7.98 15.77
C TYR A 244 -0.95 8.19 16.09
N SER A 245 -0.32 7.18 16.67
CA SER A 245 1.09 7.20 17.08
C SER A 245 1.80 5.86 16.78
N LEU A 246 3.08 5.78 17.14
CA LEU A 246 3.86 4.55 17.04
C LEU A 246 3.42 3.57 18.12
N ALA A 247 3.33 2.28 17.77
CA ALA A 247 2.97 1.23 18.71
C ALA A 247 4.03 1.03 19.81
N ARG A 248 3.63 0.48 20.97
CA ARG A 248 4.49 0.22 22.14
C ARG A 248 5.78 -0.55 21.86
N GLN A 249 5.80 -1.42 20.85
CA GLN A 249 6.98 -2.18 20.44
C GLN A 249 8.01 -1.35 19.65
N SER A 250 7.64 -0.15 19.20
CA SER A 250 8.53 0.73 18.45
C SER A 250 9.64 1.24 19.38
N PRO A 251 10.91 1.27 18.94
CA PRO A 251 11.98 1.90 19.72
C PRO A 251 11.79 3.42 19.88
N TYR A 252 10.86 4.01 19.13
CA TYR A 252 10.51 5.44 19.19
C TYR A 252 9.15 5.67 19.86
N PHE A 253 8.68 4.72 20.66
CA PHE A 253 7.43 4.83 21.39
C PHE A 253 7.45 5.99 22.40
N ASP A 254 6.36 6.77 22.44
CA ASP A 254 6.10 7.80 23.45
C ASP A 254 4.65 7.63 23.92
N GLU A 255 4.48 7.26 25.19
CA GLU A 255 3.17 6.98 25.81
C GLU A 255 2.24 8.20 25.76
N ARG A 256 2.78 9.41 25.94
CA ARG A 256 1.99 10.64 25.91
C ARG A 256 1.44 10.90 24.51
N LEU A 257 2.22 10.63 23.46
CA LEU A 257 1.73 10.73 22.08
C LEU A 257 0.77 9.59 21.73
N TYR A 258 1.00 8.40 22.28
CA TYR A 258 0.14 7.24 22.07
C TYR A 258 -1.26 7.42 22.65
N MET A 259 -1.37 8.10 23.80
CA MET A 259 -2.65 8.38 24.47
C MET A 259 -3.21 9.77 24.14
N LEU A 260 -2.60 10.49 23.19
CA LEU A 260 -3.07 11.82 22.84
C LEU A 260 -4.45 11.75 22.16
N TYR A 261 -5.43 12.48 22.71
CA TYR A 261 -6.83 12.54 22.23
C TYR A 261 -7.59 11.22 22.21
N THR A 262 -7.24 10.29 23.11
CA THR A 262 -7.97 9.02 23.25
C THR A 262 -9.18 9.11 24.17
N GLU A 263 -9.30 10.17 24.96
CA GLU A 263 -10.40 10.36 25.90
C GLU A 263 -11.72 10.65 25.16
N PHE A 264 -12.78 9.92 25.52
CA PHE A 264 -14.11 10.16 24.98
C PHE A 264 -14.79 11.34 25.70
N ASP A 265 -14.62 12.54 25.15
CA ASP A 265 -15.25 13.77 25.68
C ASP A 265 -16.08 14.50 24.59
N PRO A 266 -17.39 14.17 24.48
CA PRO A 266 -18.28 14.82 23.51
C PRO A 266 -18.50 16.32 23.75
N GLU A 267 -18.36 16.81 24.98
CA GLU A 267 -18.56 18.23 25.29
C GLU A 267 -17.38 19.05 24.82
N ARG A 268 -16.16 18.62 25.13
CA ARG A 268 -14.94 19.22 24.60
C ARG A 268 -14.97 19.25 23.07
N ALA A 269 -15.39 18.16 22.44
CA ALA A 269 -15.54 18.11 20.99
C ALA A 269 -16.57 19.12 20.45
N ARG A 270 -17.69 19.36 21.16
CA ARG A 270 -18.67 20.40 20.80
C ARG A 270 -18.08 21.79 20.93
N THR A 271 -17.38 22.09 22.03
CA THR A 271 -16.72 23.38 22.24
C THR A 271 -15.74 23.69 21.12
N MET A 272 -14.90 22.72 20.73
CA MET A 272 -13.92 22.91 19.66
C MET A 272 -14.57 23.11 18.29
N LEU A 273 -15.69 22.44 18.01
CA LEU A 273 -16.48 22.69 16.80
C LEU A 273 -17.07 24.10 16.80
N ALA A 274 -17.62 24.56 17.92
CA ALA A 274 -18.15 25.91 18.06
C ALA A 274 -17.05 26.98 17.88
N GLU A 275 -15.87 26.79 18.48
CA GLU A 275 -14.70 27.67 18.29
C GLU A 275 -14.22 27.70 16.84
N ALA A 276 -14.35 26.58 16.13
CA ALA A 276 -14.06 26.47 14.70
C ALA A 276 -15.17 27.09 13.81
N GLY A 277 -16.23 27.67 14.38
CA GLY A 277 -17.32 28.30 13.64
C GLY A 277 -18.42 27.33 13.19
N TYR A 278 -18.52 26.16 13.84
CA TYR A 278 -19.55 25.14 13.60
C TYR A 278 -20.32 24.83 14.91
N PRO A 279 -21.21 25.73 15.35
CA PRO A 279 -21.93 25.57 16.62
C PRO A 279 -23.13 24.59 16.57
N ASP A 280 -23.62 24.25 15.37
CA ASP A 280 -24.81 23.44 15.13
C ASP A 280 -24.48 21.96 14.86
#